data_AF-A0A416CFL6-F1
#
_entry.id   AF-A0A416CFL6-F1
#
_cell.length_a   1.000
_cell.length_b   1.000
_cell.length_c   1.000
_cell.angle_alpha   90.00
_cell.angle_beta   90.00
_cell.angle_gamma   90.00
#
_symmetry.space_group_name_H-M   'P 1'
#
loop_
_entity.id
_entity.type
_entity.pdbx_description
1 polymer ?
#
loop_
_entity_poly.entity_id
_entity_poly.type
_entity_poly.pdbx_seq_one_letter_code
_entity_poly.pdbx_strand_id
1 'polypeptide(L)'
;MATSLSEPTKKRILQVCVKLFLEQGYKKTTMAEIIEKSGVSSSSFQNIFRAKDGVLTELVQFMFENQFSMARSAASVKLPPVYVYAVETAIQMTLTELNENLREIYLEAYTQKEACEYIQKETAKELYQIFGSYQPELTERDFYELEIGSAGIMRGYMAHPCDAELTLEKKLRLFFTMSLRAYNVPEEEIGRVIRFVEGLDIRTISEQVMQKLFKALAMHYEFSLQGIM
;
A
#
# COMPACT_ATOMS: atom_id res chain seq x y z
N MET A 1 -15.66 2.24 -34.92
CA MET A 1 -15.81 3.48 -34.14
C MET A 1 -15.89 3.10 -32.68
N ALA A 2 -14.77 3.12 -31.96
CA ALA A 2 -14.74 2.85 -30.53
C ALA A 2 -15.14 4.15 -29.83
N THR A 3 -16.38 4.20 -29.34
CA THR A 3 -16.89 5.32 -28.54
C THR A 3 -16.00 5.44 -27.32
N SER A 4 -15.23 6.52 -27.23
CA SER A 4 -14.53 6.91 -26.01
C SER A 4 -15.59 7.14 -24.93
N LEU A 5 -15.87 6.13 -24.12
CA LEU A 5 -16.69 6.27 -22.93
C LEU A 5 -16.01 7.34 -22.06
N SER A 6 -16.78 8.36 -21.72
CA SER A 6 -16.27 9.64 -21.24
C SER A 6 -15.62 9.52 -19.85
N GLU A 7 -14.55 10.27 -19.59
CA GLU A 7 -13.93 10.48 -18.26
C GLU A 7 -14.95 10.55 -17.09
N PRO A 8 -16.10 11.23 -17.22
CA PRO A 8 -17.19 11.19 -16.24
C PRO A 8 -17.71 9.80 -15.83
N THR A 9 -17.70 8.83 -16.74
CA THR A 9 -18.15 7.46 -16.45
C THR A 9 -17.09 6.68 -15.68
N LYS A 10 -15.81 6.80 -16.07
CA LYS A 10 -14.68 6.25 -15.31
C LYS A 10 -14.69 6.77 -13.87
N LYS A 11 -14.86 8.09 -13.71
CA LYS A 11 -14.90 8.75 -12.40
C LYS A 11 -16.01 8.22 -11.49
N ARG A 12 -17.24 8.08 -12.00
CA ARG A 12 -18.38 7.52 -11.23
C ARG A 12 -18.15 6.08 -10.79
N ILE A 13 -17.54 5.26 -11.66
CA ILE A 13 -17.19 3.88 -11.31
C ILE A 13 -16.16 3.88 -10.17
N LEU A 14 -15.08 4.66 -10.31
CA LEU A 14 -14.03 4.76 -9.28
C LEU A 14 -14.59 5.25 -7.94
N GLN A 15 -15.41 6.31 -7.96
CA GLN A 15 -16.11 6.83 -6.77
C GLN A 15 -16.85 5.74 -6.01
N VAL A 16 -17.69 4.95 -6.72
CA VAL A 16 -18.49 3.89 -6.10
C VAL A 16 -17.61 2.75 -5.62
N CYS A 17 -16.68 2.27 -6.45
CA CYS A 17 -15.82 1.14 -6.11
C CYS A 17 -14.94 1.45 -4.89
N VAL A 18 -14.22 2.58 -4.90
CA VAL A 18 -13.30 2.94 -3.80
C VAL A 18 -14.09 3.11 -2.51
N LYS A 19 -15.25 3.77 -2.57
CA LYS A 19 -16.14 3.89 -1.42
C LYS A 19 -16.54 2.51 -0.86
N LEU A 20 -17.03 1.61 -1.71
CA LEU A 20 -17.44 0.26 -1.28
C LEU A 20 -16.27 -0.56 -0.74
N PHE A 21 -15.09 -0.47 -1.36
CA PHE A 21 -13.91 -1.18 -0.88
C PHE A 21 -13.52 -0.73 0.53
N LEU A 22 -13.61 0.57 0.82
CA LEU A 22 -13.33 1.12 2.14
C LEU A 22 -14.44 0.85 3.17
N GLU A 23 -15.71 0.79 2.75
CA GLU A 23 -16.86 0.55 3.63
C GLU A 23 -17.01 -0.92 4.04
N GLN A 24 -16.94 -1.84 3.07
CA GLN A 24 -17.30 -3.25 3.27
C GLN A 24 -16.25 -4.25 2.80
N GLY A 25 -15.15 -3.79 2.22
CA GLY A 25 -14.07 -4.64 1.71
C GLY A 25 -14.19 -4.94 0.22
N TYR A 26 -13.04 -5.20 -0.40
CA TYR A 26 -12.88 -5.54 -1.81
C TYR A 26 -13.65 -6.80 -2.22
N LYS A 27 -13.50 -7.92 -1.50
CA LYS A 27 -14.06 -9.25 -1.76
C LYS A 27 -15.57 -9.26 -1.67
N LYS A 28 -16.14 -8.62 -0.64
CA LYS A 28 -17.59 -8.52 -0.46
C LYS A 28 -18.26 -7.64 -1.52
N THR A 29 -17.52 -6.68 -2.08
CA THR A 29 -18.03 -5.82 -3.14
C THR A 29 -18.21 -6.57 -4.45
N THR A 30 -19.46 -6.64 -4.92
CA THR A 30 -19.85 -7.38 -6.14
C THR A 30 -19.95 -6.46 -7.36
N MET A 31 -19.82 -7.04 -8.55
CA MET A 31 -20.02 -6.27 -9.79
C MET A 31 -21.46 -5.77 -9.95
N ALA A 32 -22.45 -6.56 -9.51
CA ALA A 32 -23.85 -6.15 -9.55
C ALA A 32 -24.09 -4.89 -8.71
N GLU A 33 -23.54 -4.85 -7.49
CA GLU A 33 -23.66 -3.69 -6.61
C GLU A 33 -22.97 -2.45 -7.18
N ILE A 34 -21.78 -2.62 -7.78
CA ILE A 34 -21.06 -1.52 -8.43
C ILE A 34 -21.87 -0.96 -9.61
N ILE A 35 -22.42 -1.82 -10.46
CA ILE A 35 -23.24 -1.44 -11.62
C ILE A 35 -24.49 -0.70 -11.15
N GLU A 36 -25.19 -1.22 -10.14
CA GLU A 36 -26.39 -0.62 -9.57
C GLU A 36 -26.10 0.78 -9.00
N LYS A 37 -25.08 0.90 -8.14
CA LYS A 37 -24.76 2.16 -7.45
C LYS A 37 -24.11 3.21 -8.35
N SER A 38 -23.37 2.81 -9.39
CA SER A 38 -22.76 3.74 -10.34
C SER A 38 -23.70 4.14 -11.48
N GLY A 39 -24.80 3.42 -11.68
CA GLY A 39 -25.77 3.67 -12.75
C GLY A 39 -25.20 3.43 -14.16
N VAL A 40 -24.11 2.66 -14.27
CA VAL A 40 -23.52 2.26 -15.56
C VAL A 40 -24.00 0.88 -15.95
N SER A 41 -24.00 0.56 -17.24
CA SER A 41 -24.29 -0.81 -17.69
C SER A 41 -23.07 -1.72 -17.49
N SER A 42 -23.30 -3.04 -17.43
CA SER A 42 -22.21 -4.04 -17.38
C SER A 42 -21.24 -3.90 -18.56
N SER A 43 -21.76 -3.60 -19.76
CA SER A 43 -20.94 -3.39 -20.95
C SER A 43 -20.10 -2.12 -20.85
N SER A 44 -20.65 -1.02 -20.33
CA SER A 44 -19.89 0.21 -20.08
C SER A 44 -18.79 -0.01 -19.05
N PHE A 45 -19.06 -0.76 -17.97
CA PHE A 45 -18.05 -1.11 -16.99
C PHE A 45 -16.92 -1.92 -17.63
N GLN A 46 -17.25 -3.04 -18.30
CA GLN A 46 -16.28 -3.95 -18.93
C GLN A 46 -15.40 -3.27 -20.00
N ASN A 47 -15.95 -2.28 -20.70
CA ASN A 47 -15.18 -1.49 -21.67
C ASN A 47 -14.13 -0.59 -21.01
N ILE A 48 -14.36 -0.13 -19.78
CA ILE A 48 -13.45 0.76 -19.04
C ILE A 48 -12.52 -0.07 -18.15
N PHE A 49 -13.12 -0.86 -17.26
CA PHE A 49 -12.45 -1.75 -16.32
C PHE A 49 -12.83 -3.18 -16.69
N ARG A 50 -11.91 -3.89 -17.35
CA ARG A 50 -12.10 -5.30 -17.74
C ARG A 50 -12.60 -6.16 -16.57
N ALA A 51 -12.19 -5.85 -15.35
CA ALA A 51 -12.66 -6.49 -14.13
C ALA A 51 -12.52 -5.52 -12.94
N LYS A 52 -13.05 -5.94 -11.77
CA LYS A 52 -12.86 -5.27 -10.48
C LYS A 52 -11.38 -4.98 -10.19
N ASP A 53 -10.49 -5.86 -10.65
CA ASP A 53 -9.03 -5.74 -10.55
C ASP A 53 -8.48 -4.47 -11.21
N GLY A 54 -9.07 -4.00 -12.31
CA GLY A 54 -8.62 -2.76 -12.96
C GLY A 54 -8.88 -1.52 -12.10
N VAL A 55 -9.92 -1.55 -11.27
CA VAL A 55 -10.20 -0.49 -10.29
C VAL A 55 -9.24 -0.58 -9.10
N LEU A 56 -8.90 -1.79 -8.67
CA LEU A 56 -7.88 -2.02 -7.64
C LEU A 56 -6.54 -1.42 -8.05
N THR A 57 -6.10 -1.64 -9.30
CA THR A 57 -4.85 -1.07 -9.81
C THR A 57 -4.82 0.46 -9.67
N GLU A 58 -5.88 1.16 -10.08
CA GLU A 58 -5.95 2.64 -9.99
C GLU A 58 -5.94 3.14 -8.54
N LEU A 59 -6.67 2.46 -7.64
CA LEU A 59 -6.68 2.79 -6.22
C LEU A 59 -5.28 2.61 -5.60
N VAL A 60 -4.61 1.51 -5.93
CA VAL A 60 -3.27 1.19 -5.44
C VAL A 60 -2.25 2.19 -5.95
N GLN A 61 -2.32 2.60 -7.21
CA GLN A 61 -1.46 3.64 -7.77
C GLN A 61 -1.56 4.93 -6.93
N PHE A 62 -2.77 5.39 -6.64
CA PHE A 62 -2.99 6.58 -5.80
C PHE A 62 -2.41 6.42 -4.38
N MET A 63 -2.59 5.23 -3.76
CA MET A 63 -2.07 4.95 -2.42
C MET A 63 -0.53 4.94 -2.39
N PHE A 64 0.11 4.32 -3.39
CA PHE A 64 1.56 4.15 -3.45
C PHE A 64 2.31 5.42 -3.87
N GLU A 65 1.76 6.23 -4.78
CA GLU A 65 2.37 7.50 -5.20
C GLU A 65 2.68 8.44 -4.02
N ASN A 66 1.94 8.32 -2.93
CA ASN A 66 2.06 9.19 -1.77
C ASN A 66 2.79 8.56 -0.57
N GLN A 67 3.04 7.25 -0.56
CA GLN A 67 3.42 6.54 0.68
C GLN A 67 4.79 6.96 1.23
N PHE A 68 5.83 7.02 0.39
CA PHE A 68 7.18 7.40 0.81
C PHE A 68 7.25 8.90 1.17
N SER A 69 6.50 9.75 0.47
CA SER A 69 6.36 11.17 0.80
C SER A 69 5.72 11.36 2.18
N MET A 70 4.68 10.59 2.48
CA MET A 70 4.04 10.59 3.80
C MET A 70 4.97 10.10 4.90
N ALA A 71 5.73 9.02 4.65
CA ALA A 71 6.71 8.51 5.61
C ALA A 71 7.83 9.53 5.92
N ARG A 72 8.39 10.17 4.88
CA ARG A 72 9.37 11.25 5.03
C ARG A 72 8.81 12.41 5.86
N SER A 73 7.54 12.76 5.66
CA SER A 73 6.87 13.83 6.40
C SER A 73 6.59 13.45 7.86
N ALA A 74 6.18 12.20 8.12
CA ALA A 74 5.89 11.70 9.47
C ALA A 74 7.15 11.63 10.33
N ALA A 75 8.29 11.27 9.73
CA ALA A 75 9.58 11.19 10.41
C ALA A 75 10.08 12.52 11.01
N SER A 76 9.53 13.69 10.63
CA SER A 76 9.78 15.04 11.20
C SER A 76 11.25 15.49 11.31
N VAL A 77 12.20 14.67 10.84
CA VAL A 77 13.65 14.80 10.97
C VAL A 77 14.26 14.38 9.64
N LYS A 78 15.37 14.99 9.22
CA LYS A 78 16.22 14.48 8.13
C LYS A 78 16.88 13.17 8.59
N LEU A 79 16.11 12.09 8.59
CA LEU A 79 16.64 10.76 8.89
C LEU A 79 17.42 10.22 7.69
N PRO A 80 18.42 9.35 7.90
CA PRO A 80 19.05 8.61 6.83
C PRO A 80 18.02 7.79 6.03
N PRO A 81 18.23 7.55 4.72
CA PRO A 81 17.25 6.89 3.85
C PRO A 81 16.71 5.55 4.39
N VAL A 82 17.54 4.73 5.03
CA VAL A 82 17.11 3.44 5.60
C VAL A 82 16.02 3.58 6.68
N TYR A 83 16.00 4.68 7.43
CA TYR A 83 14.99 4.93 8.45
C TYR A 83 13.66 5.33 7.81
N VAL A 84 13.69 5.97 6.63
CA VAL A 84 12.47 6.29 5.87
C VAL A 84 11.79 5.01 5.43
N TYR A 85 12.55 4.03 4.90
CA TYR A 85 12.03 2.70 4.58
C TYR A 85 11.41 2.03 5.82
N ALA A 86 12.10 2.08 6.96
CA ALA A 86 11.60 1.48 8.19
C ALA A 86 10.29 2.12 8.68
N VAL A 87 10.18 3.44 8.64
CA VAL A 87 8.95 4.16 9.02
C VAL A 87 7.82 3.87 8.03
N GLU A 88 8.10 3.89 6.72
CA GLU A 88 7.12 3.59 5.67
C GLU A 88 6.54 2.18 5.86
N THR A 89 7.40 1.18 5.98
CA THR A 89 7.01 -0.21 6.21
C THR A 89 6.24 -0.37 7.52
N ALA A 90 6.69 0.30 8.59
CA ALA A 90 6.01 0.25 9.87
C ALA A 90 4.60 0.82 9.79
N ILE A 91 4.44 1.95 9.07
CA ILE A 91 3.15 2.56 8.81
C ILE A 91 2.27 1.58 8.02
N GLN A 92 2.76 1.08 6.88
CA GLN A 92 2.00 0.22 5.98
C GLN A 92 1.51 -1.06 6.68
N MET A 93 2.39 -1.74 7.42
CA MET A 93 2.04 -2.92 8.23
C MET A 93 0.96 -2.58 9.26
N THR A 94 1.13 -1.48 9.98
CA THR A 94 0.20 -1.05 11.02
C THR A 94 -1.17 -0.68 10.45
N LEU A 95 -1.24 -0.06 9.26
CA LEU A 95 -2.52 0.23 8.59
C LEU A 95 -3.36 -1.05 8.38
N THR A 96 -2.72 -2.16 8.04
CA THR A 96 -3.42 -3.45 7.87
C THR A 96 -3.93 -4.02 9.19
N GLU A 97 -3.30 -3.68 10.31
CA GLU A 97 -3.75 -4.08 11.65
C GLU A 97 -4.85 -3.15 12.20
N LEU A 98 -4.92 -1.91 11.73
CA LEU A 98 -5.93 -0.94 12.14
C LEU A 98 -7.25 -1.09 11.37
N ASN A 99 -7.21 -1.59 10.13
CA ASN A 99 -8.39 -1.63 9.27
C ASN A 99 -8.37 -2.86 8.35
N GLU A 100 -9.34 -3.77 8.56
CA GLU A 100 -9.44 -5.03 7.81
C GLU A 100 -9.76 -4.83 6.33
N ASN A 101 -10.53 -3.78 5.99
CA ASN A 101 -10.80 -3.46 4.58
C ASN A 101 -9.53 -3.00 3.88
N LEU A 102 -8.67 -2.21 4.54
CA LEU A 102 -7.35 -1.88 4.01
C LEU A 102 -6.43 -3.09 3.92
N ARG A 103 -6.43 -3.98 4.92
CA ARG A 103 -5.69 -5.25 4.84
C ARG A 103 -6.07 -6.01 3.58
N GLU A 104 -7.36 -6.13 3.32
CA GLU A 104 -7.86 -6.84 2.14
C GLU A 104 -7.42 -6.16 0.83
N ILE A 105 -7.52 -4.82 0.74
CA ILE A 105 -7.04 -4.07 -0.42
C ILE A 105 -5.55 -4.31 -0.67
N TYR A 106 -4.70 -4.21 0.37
CA TYR A 106 -3.26 -4.46 0.23
C TYR A 106 -2.96 -5.91 -0.17
N LEU A 107 -3.63 -6.90 0.45
CA LEU A 107 -3.42 -8.31 0.11
C LEU A 107 -3.77 -8.62 -1.34
N GLU A 108 -4.88 -8.07 -1.83
CA GLU A 108 -5.28 -8.23 -3.22
C GLU A 108 -4.32 -7.49 -4.15
N ALA A 109 -3.83 -6.30 -3.76
CA ALA A 109 -2.85 -5.54 -4.54
C ALA A 109 -1.53 -6.30 -4.73
N TYR A 110 -1.03 -6.98 -3.69
CA TYR A 110 0.15 -7.84 -3.78
C TYR A 110 -0.11 -9.22 -4.41
N THR A 111 -1.35 -9.52 -4.82
CA THR A 111 -1.73 -10.80 -5.45
C THR A 111 -2.09 -10.62 -6.92
N GLN A 112 -2.78 -9.54 -7.25
CA GLN A 112 -3.22 -9.19 -8.59
C GLN A 112 -2.00 -8.77 -9.43
N LYS A 113 -1.83 -9.38 -10.60
CA LYS A 113 -0.60 -9.29 -11.39
C LYS A 113 -0.21 -7.85 -11.72
N GLU A 114 -1.10 -7.07 -12.33
CA GLU A 114 -0.83 -5.70 -12.78
C GLU A 114 -0.57 -4.74 -11.61
N ALA A 115 -1.35 -4.84 -10.53
CA ALA A 115 -1.15 -4.04 -9.33
C ALA A 115 0.17 -4.39 -8.63
N CYS A 116 0.48 -5.67 -8.48
CA CYS A 116 1.72 -6.14 -7.85
C CYS A 116 2.95 -5.73 -8.67
N GLU A 117 2.92 -5.89 -10.00
CA GLU A 117 4.01 -5.45 -10.88
C GLU A 117 4.24 -3.94 -10.80
N TYR A 118 3.17 -3.15 -10.68
CA TYR A 118 3.29 -1.69 -10.47
C TYR A 118 3.96 -1.38 -9.13
N ILE A 119 3.47 -1.97 -8.03
CA ILE A 119 4.03 -1.80 -6.68
C ILE A 119 5.53 -2.10 -6.68
N GLN A 120 5.91 -3.25 -7.23
CA GLN A 120 7.30 -3.71 -7.21
C GLN A 120 8.21 -2.78 -8.04
N LYS A 121 7.76 -2.30 -9.20
CA LYS A 121 8.53 -1.38 -10.04
C LYS A 121 8.74 -0.02 -9.38
N GLU A 122 7.69 0.56 -8.81
CA GLU A 122 7.81 1.86 -8.13
C GLU A 122 8.63 1.75 -6.84
N THR A 123 8.42 0.67 -6.07
CA THR A 123 9.19 0.42 -4.85
C THR A 123 10.67 0.20 -5.14
N ALA A 124 11.02 -0.53 -6.21
CA ALA A 124 12.40 -0.76 -6.62
C ALA A 124 13.21 0.53 -6.85
N LYS A 125 12.59 1.58 -7.38
CA LYS A 125 13.23 2.90 -7.57
C LYS A 125 13.63 3.53 -6.24
N GLU A 126 12.72 3.51 -5.27
CA GLU A 126 13.00 4.01 -3.92
C GLU A 126 14.04 3.14 -3.22
N LEU A 127 13.95 1.81 -3.35
CA LEU A 127 14.92 0.89 -2.77
C LEU A 127 16.32 1.10 -3.32
N TYR A 128 16.48 1.29 -4.63
CA TYR A 128 17.78 1.61 -5.23
C TYR A 128 18.36 2.91 -4.65
N GLN A 129 17.52 3.95 -4.48
CA GLN A 129 17.97 5.20 -3.86
C GLN A 129 18.34 5.05 -2.39
N ILE A 130 17.63 4.20 -1.65
CA ILE A 130 17.82 3.99 -0.21
C ILE A 130 19.02 3.08 0.07
N PHE A 131 19.14 2.00 -0.70
CA PHE A 131 20.02 0.88 -0.42
C PHE A 131 21.19 0.73 -1.40
N GLY A 132 21.22 1.48 -2.51
CA GLY A 132 22.27 1.36 -3.52
C GLY A 132 23.68 1.58 -2.98
N SER A 133 23.86 2.40 -1.94
CA SER A 133 25.17 2.59 -1.30
C SER A 133 25.68 1.37 -0.53
N TYR A 134 24.80 0.45 -0.14
CA TYR A 134 25.18 -0.80 0.54
C TYR A 134 25.54 -1.91 -0.45
N GLN A 135 25.16 -1.77 -1.72
CA GLN A 135 25.35 -2.75 -2.80
C GLN A 135 25.68 -2.02 -4.12
N PRO A 136 26.84 -1.33 -4.20
CA PRO A 136 27.18 -0.44 -5.33
C PRO A 136 27.31 -1.14 -6.69
N GLU A 137 27.42 -2.46 -6.69
CA GLU A 137 27.45 -3.31 -7.88
C GLU A 137 26.07 -3.56 -8.50
N LEU A 138 24.99 -3.31 -7.76
CA LEU A 138 23.62 -3.57 -8.20
C LEU A 138 23.01 -2.36 -8.92
N THR A 139 22.17 -2.64 -9.90
CA THR A 139 21.37 -1.67 -10.66
C THR A 139 19.94 -1.58 -10.12
N GLU A 140 19.17 -0.57 -10.55
CA GLU A 140 17.74 -0.47 -10.24
C GLU A 140 16.95 -1.74 -10.64
N ARG A 141 17.34 -2.38 -11.74
CA ARG A 141 16.73 -3.64 -12.18
C ARG A 141 16.98 -4.77 -11.18
N ASP A 142 18.18 -4.87 -10.63
CA ASP A 142 18.50 -5.87 -9.62
C ASP A 142 17.70 -5.62 -8.33
N PHE A 143 17.44 -4.35 -7.99
CA PHE A 143 16.55 -3.99 -6.88
C PHE A 143 15.08 -4.36 -7.12
N TYR A 144 14.60 -4.38 -8.37
CA TYR A 144 13.30 -4.95 -8.69
C TYR A 144 13.25 -6.46 -8.42
N GLU A 145 14.32 -7.19 -8.74
CA GLU A 145 14.41 -8.63 -8.47
C GLU A 145 14.47 -8.92 -6.96
N LEU A 146 15.17 -8.09 -6.18
CA LEU A 146 15.16 -8.13 -4.72
C LEU A 146 13.78 -7.78 -4.15
N GLU A 147 13.08 -6.79 -4.74
CA GLU A 147 11.78 -6.34 -4.28
C GLU A 147 10.69 -7.42 -4.39
N ILE A 148 10.79 -8.33 -5.36
CA ILE A 148 9.91 -9.51 -5.42
C ILE A 148 9.97 -10.30 -4.10
N GLY A 149 11.16 -10.41 -3.50
CA GLY A 149 11.37 -11.10 -2.23
C GLY A 149 10.78 -10.35 -1.03
N SER A 150 11.13 -9.07 -0.85
CA SER A 150 10.62 -8.23 0.26
C SER A 150 9.11 -8.01 0.18
N ALA A 151 8.54 -7.84 -1.02
CA ALA A 151 7.10 -7.80 -1.22
C ALA A 151 6.42 -9.10 -0.73
N GLY A 152 7.07 -10.24 -0.95
CA GLY A 152 6.61 -11.54 -0.43
C GLY A 152 6.59 -11.59 1.10
N ILE A 153 7.62 -11.04 1.75
CA ILE A 153 7.68 -10.92 3.22
C ILE A 153 6.55 -10.00 3.72
N MET A 154 6.35 -8.85 3.07
CA MET A 154 5.32 -7.87 3.43
C MET A 154 3.93 -8.50 3.35
N ARG A 155 3.58 -9.06 2.19
CA ARG A 155 2.31 -9.74 1.95
C ARG A 155 2.11 -10.89 2.94
N GLY A 156 3.16 -11.66 3.22
CA GLY A 156 3.13 -12.77 4.17
C GLY A 156 2.69 -12.33 5.57
N TYR A 157 3.24 -11.23 6.09
CA TYR A 157 2.86 -10.70 7.40
C TYR A 157 1.50 -10.01 7.42
N MET A 158 1.12 -9.33 6.34
CA MET A 158 -0.22 -8.73 6.20
C MET A 158 -1.31 -9.80 6.21
N ALA A 159 -1.03 -11.00 5.68
CA ALA A 159 -1.99 -12.10 5.58
C ALA A 159 -2.31 -12.78 6.92
N HIS A 160 -1.49 -12.55 7.96
CA HIS A 160 -1.66 -13.17 9.27
C HIS A 160 -1.92 -12.08 10.31
N PRO A 161 -3.17 -11.74 10.67
CA PRO A 161 -3.45 -10.69 11.66
C PRO A 161 -2.66 -10.86 12.97
N CYS A 162 -2.39 -9.76 13.67
CA CYS A 162 -1.72 -9.86 14.97
C CYS A 162 -2.57 -10.66 15.98
N ASP A 163 -1.87 -11.41 16.82
CA ASP A 163 -2.45 -12.14 17.95
C ASP A 163 -1.57 -11.98 19.21
N ALA A 164 -1.83 -12.79 20.23
CA ALA A 164 -1.09 -12.75 21.49
C ALA A 164 0.40 -13.15 21.34
N GLU A 165 0.75 -13.94 20.32
CA GLU A 165 2.11 -14.46 20.10
C GLU A 165 2.87 -13.68 19.03
N LEU A 166 2.17 -13.23 17.98
CA LEU A 166 2.68 -12.46 16.86
C LEU A 166 2.14 -11.03 16.90
N THR A 167 2.65 -10.26 17.87
CA THR A 167 2.31 -8.84 17.99
C THR A 167 2.87 -8.01 16.83
N LEU A 168 2.35 -6.79 16.65
CA LEU A 168 2.84 -5.85 15.63
C LEU A 168 4.34 -5.59 15.79
N GLU A 169 4.79 -5.37 17.01
CA GLU A 169 6.19 -5.08 17.34
C GLU A 169 7.08 -6.26 16.96
N LYS A 170 6.62 -7.49 17.21
CA LYS A 170 7.32 -8.71 16.80
C LYS A 170 7.33 -8.87 15.28
N LYS A 171 6.22 -8.60 14.58
CA LYS A 171 6.18 -8.61 13.10
C LYS A 171 7.16 -7.61 12.51
N LEU A 172 7.15 -6.36 12.98
CA LEU A 172 8.04 -5.31 12.48
C LEU A 172 9.51 -5.68 12.71
N ARG A 173 9.86 -6.17 13.90
CA ARG A 173 11.21 -6.63 14.21
C ARG A 173 11.66 -7.75 13.28
N LEU A 174 10.81 -8.77 13.06
CA LEU A 174 11.13 -9.89 12.17
C LEU A 174 11.25 -9.42 10.71
N PHE A 175 10.32 -8.59 10.24
CA PHE A 175 10.35 -7.99 8.91
C PHE A 175 11.67 -7.27 8.68
N PHE A 176 12.03 -6.29 9.52
CA PHE A 176 13.26 -5.52 9.37
C PHE A 176 14.51 -6.39 9.44
N THR A 177 14.52 -7.38 10.31
CA THR A 177 15.65 -8.31 10.43
C THR A 177 15.87 -9.09 9.14
N MET A 178 14.80 -9.51 8.45
CA MET A 178 14.91 -10.25 7.19
C MET A 178 15.16 -9.32 6.00
N SER A 179 14.37 -8.25 5.84
CA SER A 179 14.44 -7.37 4.67
C SER A 179 15.72 -6.53 4.64
N LEU A 180 16.12 -5.92 5.76
CA LEU A 180 17.33 -5.09 5.78
C LEU A 180 18.60 -5.92 5.58
N ARG A 181 18.62 -7.18 6.03
CA ARG A 181 19.71 -8.12 5.70
C ARG A 181 19.74 -8.46 4.21
N ALA A 182 18.58 -8.63 3.57
CA ALA A 182 18.50 -8.86 2.13
C ALA A 182 19.04 -7.67 1.30
N TYR A 183 19.00 -6.45 1.86
CA TYR A 183 19.59 -5.25 1.25
C TYR A 183 21.02 -4.94 1.73
N ASN A 184 21.70 -5.88 2.39
CA ASN A 184 23.07 -5.77 2.86
C ASN A 184 23.31 -4.63 3.88
N VAL A 185 22.30 -4.25 4.66
CA VAL A 185 22.46 -3.27 5.74
C VAL A 185 23.27 -3.89 6.89
N PRO A 186 24.29 -3.21 7.44
CA PRO A 186 25.10 -3.72 8.54
C PRO A 186 24.25 -4.04 9.78
N GLU A 187 24.58 -5.15 10.46
CA GLU A 187 23.79 -5.64 11.61
C GLU A 187 23.65 -4.60 12.74
N GLU A 188 24.70 -3.82 13.00
CA GLU A 188 24.64 -2.73 13.98
C GLU A 188 23.61 -1.67 13.59
N GLU A 189 23.51 -1.34 12.31
CA GLU A 189 22.56 -0.38 11.78
C GLU A 189 21.13 -0.93 11.79
N ILE A 190 20.92 -2.20 11.43
CA ILE A 190 19.64 -2.90 11.58
C ILE A 190 19.13 -2.77 13.02
N GLY A 191 20.01 -3.02 14.00
CA GLY A 191 19.68 -2.87 15.42
C GLY A 191 19.29 -1.43 15.79
N ARG A 192 19.94 -0.41 15.22
CA ARG A 192 19.57 1.01 15.44
C ARG A 192 18.21 1.35 14.84
N VAL A 193 17.94 0.89 13.62
CA VAL A 193 16.67 1.12 12.91
C VAL A 193 15.50 0.47 13.66
N ILE A 194 15.65 -0.76 14.12
CA ILE A 194 14.62 -1.45 14.92
C ILE A 194 14.32 -0.66 16.20
N ARG A 195 15.35 -0.30 16.98
CA ARG A 195 15.17 0.49 18.21
C ARG A 195 14.53 1.86 17.95
N PHE A 196 14.86 2.47 16.81
CA PHE A 196 14.24 3.73 16.42
C PHE A 196 12.73 3.57 16.22
N VAL A 197 12.29 2.58 15.43
CA VAL A 197 10.86 2.34 15.21
C VAL A 197 10.15 1.93 16.49
N GLU A 198 10.78 1.14 17.36
CA GLU A 198 10.25 0.77 18.68
C GLU A 198 10.07 1.97 19.63
N GLY A 199 10.84 3.04 19.42
CA GLY A 199 10.68 4.30 20.15
C GLY A 199 9.58 5.22 19.62
N LEU A 200 8.97 4.89 18.47
CA LEU A 200 7.86 5.65 17.90
C LEU A 200 6.52 5.14 18.43
N ASP A 201 5.56 6.05 18.62
CA ASP A 201 4.16 5.67 18.71
C ASP A 201 3.60 5.42 17.30
N ILE A 202 3.97 4.25 16.75
CA ILE A 202 3.63 3.91 15.37
C ILE A 202 2.12 3.80 15.17
N ARG A 203 1.36 3.43 16.21
CA ARG A 203 -0.10 3.29 16.12
C ARG A 203 -0.76 4.65 15.93
N THR A 204 -0.42 5.63 16.77
CA THR A 204 -0.92 7.00 16.63
C THR A 204 -0.50 7.62 15.29
N ILE A 205 0.75 7.40 14.85
CA ILE A 205 1.22 7.88 13.54
C ILE A 205 0.39 7.26 12.41
N SER A 206 0.18 5.94 12.44
CA SER A 206 -0.58 5.23 11.42
C SER A 206 -2.06 5.60 11.40
N GLU A 207 -2.68 5.85 12.56
CA GLU A 207 -4.05 6.37 12.61
C GLU A 207 -4.17 7.72 11.91
N GLN A 208 -3.24 8.64 12.16
CA GLN A 208 -3.21 9.94 11.48
C GLN A 208 -2.98 9.80 9.97
N VAL A 209 -2.09 8.90 9.57
CA VAL A 209 -1.84 8.56 8.15
C VAL A 209 -3.11 8.00 7.51
N MET A 210 -3.79 7.06 8.17
CA MET A 210 -5.03 6.45 7.68
C MET A 210 -6.11 7.51 7.45
N GLN A 211 -6.31 8.40 8.42
CA GLN A 211 -7.28 9.50 8.29
C GLN A 211 -6.94 10.45 7.14
N LYS A 212 -5.65 10.79 6.95
CA LYS A 212 -5.20 11.62 5.83
C LYS A 212 -5.42 10.91 4.49
N LEU A 213 -5.11 9.62 4.41
CA LEU A 213 -5.34 8.79 3.23
C LEU A 213 -6.83 8.77 2.87
N PHE A 214 -7.72 8.49 3.83
CA PHE A 214 -9.16 8.44 3.58
C PHE A 214 -9.72 9.79 3.14
N LYS A 215 -9.26 10.90 3.73
CA LYS A 215 -9.62 12.25 3.27
C LYS A 215 -9.12 12.53 1.85
N ALA A 216 -7.90 12.11 1.52
CA ALA A 216 -7.35 12.28 0.18
C ALA A 216 -8.12 11.47 -0.87
N LEU A 217 -8.45 10.21 -0.56
CA LEU A 217 -9.28 9.34 -1.41
C LEU A 217 -10.69 9.92 -1.61
N ALA A 218 -11.34 10.35 -0.53
CA ALA A 218 -12.67 10.95 -0.58
C ALA A 218 -12.71 12.23 -1.42
N MET A 219 -11.65 13.05 -1.34
CA MET A 219 -11.50 14.26 -2.15
C MET A 219 -11.23 13.93 -3.61
N HIS A 220 -10.30 13.01 -3.89
CA HIS A 220 -9.89 12.65 -5.24
C HIS A 220 -11.01 11.95 -6.02
N TYR A 221 -11.75 11.05 -5.37
CA TYR A 221 -12.84 10.29 -5.97
C TYR A 221 -14.23 10.85 -5.65
N GLU A 222 -14.34 11.97 -4.93
CA GLU A 222 -15.58 12.71 -4.64
C GLU A 222 -16.67 11.91 -3.91
N PHE A 223 -16.34 11.20 -2.83
CA PHE A 223 -17.32 10.51 -1.98
C PHE A 223 -17.33 10.99 -0.52
N SER A 224 -18.42 10.72 0.20
CA SER A 224 -18.55 10.99 1.63
C SER A 224 -17.92 9.87 2.46
N LEU A 225 -17.21 10.24 3.54
CA LEU A 225 -16.61 9.30 4.50
C LEU A 225 -17.59 8.76 5.54
N GLN A 226 -18.87 9.13 5.47
CA GLN A 226 -19.89 8.65 6.38
C GLN A 226 -20.04 7.13 6.27
N GLY A 227 -19.72 6.39 7.34
CA GLY A 227 -19.73 4.92 7.36
C GLY A 227 -18.37 4.26 7.11
N ILE A 228 -17.32 5.04 6.82
CA ILE A 228 -15.93 4.58 6.64
C ILE A 228 -15.04 4.96 7.84
N MET A 229 -15.27 6.16 8.40
CA MET A 229 -14.57 6.71 9.57
C MET A 229 -15.40 6.60 10.84
#